data_AF-A0A975JN10-F1
#
_entry.id   AF-A0A975JN10-F1
#
_cell.length_a   1.000
_cell.length_b   1.000
_cell.length_c   1.000
_cell.angle_alpha   90.00
_cell.angle_beta   90.00
_cell.angle_gamma   90.00
#
_symmetry.space_group_name_H-M   'P 1'
#
loop_
_entity.id
_entity.type
_entity.pdbx_description
1 polymer ?
#
loop_
_entity_poly.entity_id
_entity_poly.type
_entity_poly.pdbx_seq_one_letter_code
_entity_poly.pdbx_strand_id
1 'polypeptide(L)'
;MTETRPVMTDARFEEAASFAHDGWWLTGEDSFLYVPEVMGVEGWNFYGSPGNLSLTDAQRTLMLWSDIVGQVSNGGFTQLIDNYPNEHQMMADVVEQFHWDELDKYFVAAMLEQAESVSDPSRSEPVPLSQDPEKWAASRERLIEHLVRSRDPATKDTEPKTTASNEHTLRYVERQMRQADEIKQSGFLGLFKMKPLQLSLREWVHELHDEDDLQRMYVNSVAIDGFESGGERYFDFEGPETAAAEAFEEWFYTDECKQQSKVHVHEFIVRNRDELCRPA
;
A
#
# COMPACT_ATOMS: atom_id res chain seq x y z
N MET A 1 9.04 3.73 27.35
CA MET A 1 8.11 2.83 28.09
C MET A 1 8.94 1.67 28.62
N THR A 2 8.55 1.03 29.72
CA THR A 2 9.29 -0.13 30.25
C THR A 2 8.94 -1.35 29.38
N GLU A 3 9.95 -2.07 28.89
CA GLU A 3 9.77 -3.27 28.05
C GLU A 3 9.08 -4.38 28.86
N THR A 4 7.93 -4.86 28.37
CA THR A 4 7.08 -5.86 29.06
C THR A 4 6.89 -7.15 28.27
N ARG A 5 7.52 -7.30 27.09
CA ARG A 5 7.35 -8.51 26.28
C ARG A 5 8.04 -9.72 26.93
N PRO A 6 7.46 -10.92 26.75
CA PRO A 6 8.14 -12.15 27.14
C PRO A 6 9.40 -12.36 26.28
N VAL A 7 10.45 -12.88 26.90
CA VAL A 7 11.64 -13.35 26.16
C VAL A 7 11.26 -14.60 25.38
N MET A 8 11.57 -14.64 24.09
CA MET A 8 11.33 -15.81 23.26
C MET A 8 12.22 -16.97 23.72
N THR A 9 11.62 -18.11 24.06
CA THR A 9 12.36 -19.32 24.43
C THR A 9 12.85 -20.04 23.17
N ASP A 10 13.91 -20.83 23.30
CA ASP A 10 14.44 -21.67 22.22
C ASP A 10 13.35 -22.55 21.59
N ALA A 11 12.51 -23.19 22.41
CA ALA A 11 11.42 -24.03 21.92
C ALA A 11 10.37 -23.23 21.13
N ARG A 12 10.07 -22.01 21.58
CA ARG A 12 9.13 -21.11 20.89
C ARG A 12 9.73 -20.57 19.59
N PHE A 13 11.04 -20.29 19.58
CA PHE A 13 11.76 -19.93 18.37
C PHE A 13 11.70 -21.06 17.35
N GLU A 14 12.03 -22.30 17.74
CA GLU A 14 11.96 -23.45 16.83
C GLU A 14 10.55 -23.70 16.31
N GLU A 15 9.52 -23.52 17.15
CA GLU A 15 8.11 -23.60 16.73
C GLU A 15 7.79 -22.51 15.70
N ALA A 16 8.12 -21.25 15.98
CA ALA A 16 7.86 -20.13 15.08
C ALA A 16 8.70 -20.20 13.78
N ALA A 17 9.93 -20.72 13.87
CA ALA A 17 10.86 -20.92 12.77
C ALA A 17 10.58 -22.22 11.98
N SER A 18 9.72 -23.10 12.48
CA SER A 18 9.26 -24.28 11.75
C SER A 18 8.24 -23.87 10.68
N PHE A 19 8.72 -23.20 9.63
CA PHE A 19 7.93 -22.77 8.48
C PHE A 19 7.36 -23.97 7.74
N ALA A 20 6.07 -24.25 7.92
CA ALA A 20 5.46 -25.40 7.26
C ALA A 20 3.96 -25.24 6.99
N HIS A 21 3.54 -24.11 6.40
CA HIS A 21 2.31 -24.16 5.61
C HIS A 21 2.43 -23.38 4.30
N ASP A 22 1.76 -23.90 3.27
CA ASP A 22 1.80 -23.35 1.91
C ASP A 22 1.11 -21.98 1.78
N GLY A 23 0.38 -21.53 2.81
CA GLY A 23 -0.31 -20.24 2.83
C GLY A 23 0.55 -19.03 3.19
N TRP A 24 1.78 -19.23 3.69
CA TRP A 24 2.61 -18.12 4.19
C TRP A 24 2.95 -17.11 3.08
N TRP A 25 3.14 -17.62 1.85
CA TRP A 25 3.41 -16.83 0.67
C TRP A 25 2.24 -15.96 0.22
N LEU A 26 1.02 -16.28 0.67
CA LEU A 26 -0.19 -15.55 0.30
C LEU A 26 -0.61 -14.54 1.35
N THR A 27 -0.28 -14.79 2.62
CA THR A 27 -0.68 -13.90 3.71
C THR A 27 0.47 -13.08 4.24
N GLY A 28 1.73 -13.50 4.12
CA GLY A 28 2.89 -12.88 4.79
C GLY A 28 2.89 -13.03 6.32
N GLU A 29 1.75 -13.41 6.89
CA GLU A 29 1.41 -13.08 8.27
C GLU A 29 1.55 -14.27 9.25
N ASP A 30 1.29 -15.52 8.87
CA ASP A 30 0.92 -16.54 9.88
C ASP A 30 2.02 -17.29 10.67
N SER A 31 3.28 -16.83 10.72
CA SER A 31 4.34 -17.61 11.41
C SER A 31 5.16 -16.82 12.44
N PHE A 32 6.13 -16.03 11.98
CA PHE A 32 7.12 -15.43 12.88
C PHE A 32 6.71 -14.03 13.38
N LEU A 33 5.82 -13.36 12.66
CA LEU A 33 5.37 -12.02 13.02
C LEU A 33 4.43 -12.05 14.22
N TYR A 34 3.42 -12.92 14.20
CA TYR A 34 2.29 -12.82 15.13
C TYR A 34 2.53 -13.45 16.50
N VAL A 35 3.78 -13.79 16.82
CA VAL A 35 4.13 -14.24 18.16
C VAL A 35 4.14 -13.02 19.12
N PRO A 36 3.52 -13.10 20.30
CA PRO A 36 3.45 -11.98 21.25
C PRO A 36 4.80 -11.39 21.65
N GLU A 37 5.85 -12.21 21.62
CA GLU A 37 7.24 -11.82 21.87
C GLU A 37 7.81 -10.83 20.84
N VAL A 38 7.24 -10.80 19.62
CA VAL A 38 7.64 -9.91 18.52
C VAL A 38 6.67 -8.73 18.39
N MET A 39 5.36 -8.98 18.33
CA MET A 39 4.34 -7.97 17.98
C MET A 39 3.59 -7.31 19.17
N GLY A 40 3.99 -7.58 20.41
CA GLY A 40 3.31 -7.06 21.61
C GLY A 40 3.45 -5.54 21.88
N VAL A 41 4.03 -4.75 20.98
CA VAL A 41 4.35 -3.33 21.19
C VAL A 41 3.30 -2.41 20.56
N GLU A 42 2.70 -1.50 21.30
CA GLU A 42 1.78 -0.51 20.72
C GLU A 42 2.44 0.28 19.59
N GLY A 43 1.81 0.27 18.40
CA GLY A 43 2.29 0.99 17.22
C GLY A 43 3.34 0.27 16.37
N TRP A 44 3.67 -1.00 16.68
CA TRP A 44 4.68 -1.79 15.96
C TRP A 44 4.50 -1.81 14.43
N ASN A 45 3.24 -1.80 13.97
CA ASN A 45 2.82 -1.89 12.57
C ASN A 45 2.74 -0.53 11.84
N PHE A 46 3.17 0.57 12.47
CA PHE A 46 3.23 1.88 11.83
C PHE A 46 4.69 2.31 11.67
N TYR A 47 5.18 2.31 10.43
CA TYR A 47 6.57 2.67 10.12
C TYR A 47 6.96 4.04 10.66
N GLY A 48 8.11 4.11 11.32
CA GLY A 48 8.61 5.33 11.96
C GLY A 48 7.93 5.68 13.29
N SER A 49 6.92 4.93 13.74
CA SER A 49 6.35 5.12 15.09
C SER A 49 7.35 4.71 16.18
N PRO A 50 7.22 5.21 17.42
CA PRO A 50 8.06 4.78 18.53
C PRO A 50 8.02 3.26 18.78
N GLY A 51 6.87 2.62 18.57
CA GLY A 51 6.74 1.17 18.70
C GLY A 51 7.49 0.41 17.61
N ASN A 52 7.37 0.86 16.35
CA ASN A 52 8.11 0.28 15.24
C ASN A 52 9.63 0.47 15.38
N LEU A 53 10.06 1.65 15.81
CA LEU A 53 11.47 1.95 16.06
C LEU A 53 12.04 1.18 17.24
N SER A 54 11.21 0.75 18.20
CA SER A 54 11.67 -0.13 19.26
C SER A 54 12.01 -1.53 18.77
N LEU A 55 11.45 -2.03 17.65
CA LEU A 55 11.76 -3.37 17.11
C LEU A 55 13.25 -3.53 16.77
N THR A 56 13.76 -4.76 16.75
CA THR A 56 15.10 -5.04 16.21
C THR A 56 15.08 -4.96 14.68
N ASP A 57 16.25 -4.82 14.06
CA ASP A 57 16.35 -4.76 12.58
C ASP A 57 15.79 -6.03 11.95
N ALA A 58 16.09 -7.20 12.53
CA ALA A 58 15.52 -8.47 12.07
C ALA A 58 13.99 -8.54 12.17
N GLN A 59 13.41 -8.02 13.26
CA GLN A 59 11.95 -7.98 13.45
C GLN A 59 11.28 -7.04 12.44
N ARG A 60 11.84 -5.85 12.20
CA ARG A 60 11.35 -4.92 11.17
C ARG A 60 11.43 -5.52 9.77
N THR A 61 12.52 -6.22 9.47
CA THR A 61 12.75 -6.84 8.15
C THR A 61 11.68 -7.88 7.83
N LEU A 62 11.36 -8.77 8.77
CA LEU A 62 10.28 -9.75 8.55
C LEU A 62 8.91 -9.08 8.39
N MET A 63 8.66 -7.98 9.10
CA MET A 63 7.39 -7.27 9.03
C MET A 63 7.22 -6.60 7.68
N LEU A 64 8.23 -5.86 7.23
CA LEU A 64 8.27 -5.24 5.89
C LEU A 64 8.14 -6.29 4.79
N TRP A 65 8.80 -7.43 4.95
CA TRP A 65 8.66 -8.53 4.01
C TRP A 65 7.22 -9.04 3.92
N SER A 66 6.53 -9.22 5.04
CA SER A 66 5.11 -9.58 5.05
C SER A 66 4.24 -8.53 4.35
N ASP A 67 4.50 -7.25 4.59
CA ASP A 67 3.78 -6.18 3.91
C ASP A 67 4.03 -6.23 2.40
N ILE A 68 5.28 -6.41 1.95
CA ILE A 68 5.63 -6.57 0.53
C ILE A 68 4.83 -7.72 -0.09
N VAL A 69 4.89 -8.90 0.52
CA VAL A 69 4.15 -10.09 0.07
C VAL A 69 2.64 -9.82 0.03
N GLY A 70 2.09 -9.20 1.08
CA GLY A 70 0.67 -8.89 1.21
C GLY A 70 0.19 -7.89 0.16
N GLN A 71 0.93 -6.82 -0.11
CA GLN A 71 0.53 -5.84 -1.12
C GLN A 71 0.57 -6.44 -2.53
N VAL A 72 1.68 -7.10 -2.87
CA VAL A 72 1.84 -7.75 -4.18
C VAL A 72 0.77 -8.82 -4.38
N SER A 73 0.46 -9.59 -3.35
CA SER A 73 -0.58 -10.63 -3.40
C SER A 73 -2.00 -10.08 -3.57
N ASN A 74 -2.26 -8.87 -3.06
CA ASN A 74 -3.60 -8.27 -3.08
C ASN A 74 -3.89 -7.44 -4.33
N GLY A 75 -2.90 -6.73 -4.86
CA GLY A 75 -3.10 -5.88 -6.05
C GLY A 75 -1.83 -5.57 -6.83
N GLY A 76 -0.86 -6.49 -6.79
CA GLY A 76 0.35 -6.40 -7.60
C GLY A 76 1.36 -5.39 -7.10
N PHE A 77 2.43 -5.22 -7.88
CA PHE A 77 3.55 -4.36 -7.52
C PHE A 77 3.15 -2.89 -7.47
N THR A 78 2.25 -2.46 -8.36
CA THR A 78 1.74 -1.08 -8.35
C THR A 78 1.03 -0.74 -7.03
N GLN A 79 0.26 -1.68 -6.44
CA GLN A 79 -0.35 -1.44 -5.13
C GLN A 79 0.71 -1.26 -4.03
N LEU A 80 1.82 -2.00 -4.08
CA LEU A 80 2.93 -1.83 -3.14
C LEU A 80 3.50 -0.40 -3.23
N ILE A 81 3.78 0.07 -4.44
CA ILE A 81 4.33 1.41 -4.68
C ILE A 81 3.37 2.49 -4.19
N ASP A 82 2.08 2.34 -4.50
CA ASP A 82 1.04 3.33 -4.18
C ASP A 82 0.76 3.44 -2.69
N ASN A 83 0.81 2.34 -1.96
CA ASN A 83 0.50 2.33 -0.53
C ASN A 83 1.68 2.80 0.35
N TYR A 84 2.90 2.81 -0.20
CA TYR A 84 4.13 3.09 0.56
C TYR A 84 5.05 4.11 -0.13
N PRO A 85 4.53 5.30 -0.51
CA PRO A 85 5.26 6.25 -1.35
C PRO A 85 6.54 6.80 -0.73
N ASN A 86 6.77 6.64 0.59
CA ASN A 86 7.95 7.16 1.28
C ASN A 86 8.86 6.05 1.81
N GLU A 87 8.51 4.78 1.60
CA GLU A 87 9.18 3.63 2.22
C GLU A 87 9.89 2.73 1.19
N HIS A 88 9.98 3.11 -0.09
CA HIS A 88 10.56 2.27 -1.14
C HIS A 88 12.02 1.87 -0.88
N GLN A 89 12.87 2.82 -0.45
CA GLN A 89 14.25 2.49 -0.08
C GLN A 89 14.30 1.47 1.07
N MET A 90 13.44 1.64 2.07
CA MET A 90 13.35 0.72 3.21
C MET A 90 12.95 -0.70 2.75
N MET A 91 12.05 -0.79 1.77
CA MET A 91 11.65 -2.08 1.18
C MET A 91 12.78 -2.73 0.38
N ALA A 92 13.53 -1.95 -0.40
CA ALA A 92 14.68 -2.45 -1.14
C ALA A 92 15.79 -2.95 -0.19
N ASP A 93 16.08 -2.22 0.89
CA ASP A 93 17.04 -2.63 1.93
C ASP A 93 16.62 -3.95 2.59
N VAL A 94 15.31 -4.18 2.75
CA VAL A 94 14.78 -5.45 3.27
C VAL A 94 14.97 -6.59 2.28
N VAL A 95 14.73 -6.36 0.99
CA VAL A 95 14.96 -7.35 -0.05
C VAL A 95 16.44 -7.77 -0.10
N GLU A 96 17.36 -6.81 -0.02
CA GLU A 96 18.80 -7.08 -0.02
C GLU A 96 19.24 -7.97 1.15
N GLN A 97 18.62 -7.79 2.33
CA GLN A 97 18.95 -8.56 3.54
C GLN A 97 18.67 -10.06 3.43
N PHE A 98 17.78 -10.50 2.53
CA PHE A 98 17.55 -11.93 2.28
C PHE A 98 18.67 -12.61 1.50
N HIS A 99 19.58 -11.84 0.89
CA HIS A 99 20.64 -12.36 0.00
C HIS A 99 20.10 -13.31 -1.05
N TRP A 100 19.01 -12.91 -1.68
CA TRP A 100 18.34 -13.63 -2.74
C TRP A 100 18.47 -12.84 -4.04
N ASP A 101 19.50 -13.16 -4.81
CA ASP A 101 19.90 -12.38 -5.99
C ASP A 101 18.76 -12.23 -7.02
N GLU A 102 17.97 -13.27 -7.26
CA GLU A 102 16.82 -13.18 -8.16
C GLU A 102 15.75 -12.24 -7.65
N LEU A 103 15.43 -12.28 -6.35
CA LEU A 103 14.46 -11.38 -5.73
C LEU A 103 14.92 -9.93 -5.86
N ASP A 104 16.17 -9.64 -5.50
CA ASP A 104 16.76 -8.31 -5.62
C ASP A 104 16.67 -7.79 -7.05
N LYS A 105 17.10 -8.61 -8.02
CA LYS A 105 17.06 -8.27 -9.44
C LYS A 105 15.67 -7.90 -9.93
N TYR A 106 14.65 -8.73 -9.68
CA TYR A 106 13.31 -8.47 -10.18
C TYR A 106 12.66 -7.30 -9.42
N PHE A 107 12.85 -7.23 -8.11
CA PHE A 107 12.25 -6.19 -7.27
C PHE A 107 12.80 -4.80 -7.61
N VAL A 108 14.12 -4.67 -7.74
CA VAL A 108 14.76 -3.39 -8.11
C VAL A 108 14.36 -2.96 -9.52
N ALA A 109 14.26 -3.90 -10.47
CA ALA A 109 13.80 -3.58 -11.82
C ALA A 109 12.36 -3.02 -11.81
N ALA A 110 11.44 -3.65 -11.07
CA ALA A 110 10.07 -3.18 -10.93
C ALA A 110 9.98 -1.83 -10.18
N MET A 111 10.78 -1.64 -9.11
CA MET A 111 10.88 -0.36 -8.40
C MET A 111 11.35 0.77 -9.33
N LEU A 112 12.40 0.55 -10.11
CA LEU A 112 12.93 1.58 -11.03
C LEU A 112 11.94 1.94 -12.14
N GLU A 113 11.12 0.98 -12.60
CA GLU A 113 10.08 1.23 -13.59
C GLU A 113 8.90 2.04 -13.01
N GLN A 114 8.43 1.66 -11.81
CA GLN A 114 7.23 2.24 -11.20
C GLN A 114 7.49 3.53 -10.40
N ALA A 115 8.69 3.68 -9.85
CA ALA A 115 9.06 4.77 -8.94
C ALA A 115 10.30 5.57 -9.38
N GLU A 116 10.81 5.35 -10.61
CA GLU A 116 11.97 5.99 -11.25
C GLU A 116 13.33 5.79 -10.54
N SER A 117 13.33 5.59 -9.23
CA SER A 117 14.46 5.61 -8.32
C SER A 117 14.09 4.85 -7.04
N VAL A 118 15.02 4.05 -6.53
CA VAL A 118 14.83 3.33 -5.26
C VAL A 118 15.04 4.26 -4.06
N SER A 119 16.00 5.19 -4.15
CA SER A 119 16.44 6.04 -3.04
C SER A 119 15.75 7.39 -2.94
N ASP A 120 15.14 7.83 -4.04
CA ASP A 120 14.38 9.08 -4.12
C ASP A 120 13.18 8.83 -5.02
N PRO A 121 12.22 8.02 -4.56
CA PRO A 121 11.17 7.55 -5.41
C PRO A 121 10.23 8.68 -5.84
N SER A 122 10.01 8.77 -7.14
CA SER A 122 8.94 9.55 -7.74
C SER A 122 8.06 8.60 -8.52
N ARG A 123 6.77 8.52 -8.16
CA ARG A 123 5.82 7.73 -8.93
C ARG A 123 5.90 8.16 -10.40
N SER A 124 6.04 7.19 -11.28
CA SER A 124 5.80 7.39 -12.71
C SER A 124 4.33 7.76 -12.88
N GLU A 125 4.03 9.05 -12.88
CA GLU A 125 2.67 9.55 -13.04
C GLU A 125 2.21 9.24 -14.47
N PRO A 126 0.97 8.76 -14.65
CA PRO A 126 0.40 8.54 -15.97
C PRO A 126 0.49 9.81 -16.81
N VAL A 127 1.08 9.69 -18.00
CA VAL A 127 1.36 10.86 -18.83
C VAL A 127 0.11 11.19 -19.64
N PRO A 128 -0.40 12.42 -19.54
CA PRO A 128 -1.53 12.82 -20.37
C PRO A 128 -1.12 12.86 -21.85
N LEU A 129 -1.86 12.12 -22.69
CA LEU A 129 -1.65 12.08 -24.14
C LEU A 129 -2.15 13.35 -24.85
N SER A 130 -2.80 14.25 -24.10
CA SER A 130 -3.26 15.56 -24.57
C SER A 130 -3.04 16.62 -23.50
N GLN A 131 -2.67 17.83 -23.91
CA GLN A 131 -2.61 19.01 -23.04
C GLN A 131 -3.83 19.93 -23.27
N ASP A 132 -4.90 19.40 -23.88
CA ASP A 132 -6.09 20.17 -24.27
C ASP A 132 -6.96 20.52 -23.05
N PRO A 133 -7.00 21.80 -22.62
CA PRO A 133 -7.74 22.19 -21.42
C PRO A 133 -9.24 21.87 -21.49
N GLU A 134 -9.83 21.81 -22.68
CA GLU A 134 -11.25 21.51 -22.86
C GLU A 134 -11.55 20.04 -22.59
N LYS A 135 -10.65 19.14 -23.01
CA LYS A 135 -10.76 17.71 -22.68
C LYS A 135 -10.57 17.47 -21.19
N TRP A 136 -9.67 18.20 -20.54
CA TRP A 136 -9.46 18.06 -19.09
C TRP A 136 -10.72 18.50 -18.35
N ALA A 137 -11.28 19.66 -18.71
CA ALA A 137 -12.51 20.15 -18.10
C ALA A 137 -13.68 19.15 -18.23
N ALA A 138 -13.82 18.49 -19.39
CA ALA A 138 -14.85 17.47 -19.61
C ALA A 138 -14.61 16.17 -18.81
N SER A 139 -13.36 15.71 -18.72
CA SER A 139 -12.98 14.53 -17.92
C SER A 139 -13.16 14.77 -16.43
N ARG A 140 -12.72 15.93 -15.92
CA ARG A 140 -12.88 16.35 -14.52
C ARG A 140 -14.36 16.40 -14.13
N GLU A 141 -15.19 17.01 -14.99
CA GLU A 141 -16.62 17.10 -14.76
C GLU A 141 -17.27 15.71 -14.61
N ARG A 142 -16.89 14.78 -15.49
CA ARG A 142 -17.36 13.40 -15.46
C ARG A 142 -16.89 12.63 -14.22
N LEU A 143 -15.64 12.82 -13.79
CA LEU A 143 -15.14 12.25 -12.53
C LEU A 143 -16.00 12.71 -11.35
N ILE A 144 -16.24 14.02 -11.26
CA ILE A 144 -17.01 14.62 -10.17
C ILE A 144 -18.44 14.08 -10.17
N GLU A 145 -19.08 13.95 -11.34
CA GLU A 145 -20.39 13.29 -11.43
C GLU A 145 -20.36 11.85 -10.94
N HIS A 146 -19.32 11.09 -11.27
CA HIS A 146 -19.17 9.71 -10.80
C HIS A 146 -19.00 9.62 -9.28
N LEU A 147 -18.13 10.44 -8.69
CA LEU A 147 -17.91 10.53 -7.24
C LEU A 147 -19.17 10.96 -6.48
N VAL A 148 -19.98 11.84 -7.10
CA VAL A 148 -21.26 12.26 -6.54
C VAL A 148 -22.27 11.12 -6.59
N ARG A 149 -22.35 10.37 -7.70
CA ARG A 149 -23.30 9.24 -7.86
C ARG A 149 -22.96 8.05 -6.97
N SER A 150 -21.68 7.67 -6.86
CA SER A 150 -21.24 6.56 -6.01
C SER A 150 -21.51 6.79 -4.52
N ARG A 151 -21.76 8.03 -4.13
CA ARG A 151 -22.16 8.43 -2.77
C ARG A 151 -23.66 8.61 -2.56
N ASP A 152 -24.49 8.57 -3.61
CA ASP A 152 -25.94 8.66 -3.45
C ASP A 152 -26.47 7.35 -2.86
N PRO A 153 -26.99 7.33 -1.62
CA PRO A 153 -27.49 6.11 -0.98
C PRO A 153 -28.62 5.43 -1.76
N ALA A 154 -29.29 6.13 -2.70
CA ALA A 154 -30.33 5.55 -3.55
C ALA A 154 -29.80 4.63 -4.67
N THR A 155 -28.49 4.65 -4.96
CA THR A 155 -27.89 3.86 -6.07
C THR A 155 -27.26 2.53 -5.64
N LYS A 156 -27.11 2.29 -4.32
CA LYS A 156 -26.49 1.07 -3.75
C LYS A 156 -27.22 -0.23 -4.07
N ASP A 157 -28.50 -0.17 -4.45
CA ASP A 157 -29.34 -1.36 -4.73
C ASP A 157 -29.41 -1.73 -6.22
N THR A 158 -28.74 -0.98 -7.12
CA THR A 158 -28.89 -1.17 -8.58
C THR A 158 -27.62 -1.47 -9.38
N GLU A 159 -26.43 -1.44 -8.77
CA GLU A 159 -25.18 -1.75 -9.48
C GLU A 159 -24.70 -3.20 -9.26
N PRO A 160 -24.09 -3.83 -10.28
CA PRO A 160 -23.46 -5.14 -10.11
C PRO A 160 -22.33 -5.04 -9.08
N LYS A 161 -22.17 -6.10 -8.28
CA LYS A 161 -21.20 -6.21 -7.17
C LYS A 161 -19.87 -5.54 -7.53
N THR A 162 -19.57 -4.47 -6.78
CA THR A 162 -18.27 -3.80 -6.72
C THR A 162 -17.15 -4.81 -6.54
N THR A 163 -16.05 -4.63 -7.29
CA THR A 163 -14.81 -5.38 -7.10
C THR A 163 -14.16 -4.98 -5.76
N ALA A 164 -13.30 -5.84 -5.21
CA ALA A 164 -12.64 -5.62 -3.91
C ALA A 164 -11.84 -4.30 -3.83
N SER A 165 -11.36 -3.80 -4.98
CA SER A 165 -10.68 -2.50 -5.11
C SER A 165 -11.59 -1.31 -4.77
N ASN A 166 -12.86 -1.34 -5.20
CA ASN A 166 -13.82 -0.26 -4.96
C ASN A 166 -14.16 -0.13 -3.47
N GLU A 167 -14.19 -1.25 -2.74
CA GLU A 167 -14.35 -1.21 -1.29
C GLU A 167 -13.13 -0.60 -0.60
N HIS A 168 -11.92 -0.78 -1.12
CA HIS A 168 -10.70 -0.22 -0.53
C HIS A 168 -10.66 1.30 -0.68
N THR A 169 -10.94 1.83 -1.86
CA THR A 169 -11.03 3.29 -2.11
C THR A 169 -12.14 3.93 -1.28
N LEU A 170 -13.31 3.29 -1.20
CA LEU A 170 -14.40 3.76 -0.34
C LEU A 170 -14.02 3.72 1.15
N ARG A 171 -13.35 2.66 1.62
CA ARG A 171 -12.87 2.54 3.01
C ARG A 171 -11.77 3.54 3.34
N TYR A 172 -10.86 3.83 2.41
CA TYR A 172 -9.82 4.84 2.56
C TYR A 172 -10.45 6.21 2.75
N VAL A 173 -11.40 6.58 1.88
CA VAL A 173 -12.13 7.84 1.97
C VAL A 173 -13.00 7.90 3.23
N GLU A 174 -13.68 6.82 3.62
CA GLU A 174 -14.43 6.75 4.88
C GLU A 174 -13.52 6.90 6.11
N ARG A 175 -12.30 6.35 6.06
CA ARG A 175 -11.29 6.49 7.14
C ARG A 175 -10.80 7.93 7.26
N GLN A 176 -10.53 8.60 6.13
CA GLN A 176 -10.15 10.03 6.11
C GLN A 176 -11.28 10.92 6.67
N MET A 177 -12.55 10.62 6.35
CA MET A 177 -13.68 11.37 6.91
C MET A 177 -13.88 11.13 8.40
N ARG A 178 -13.66 9.90 8.87
CA ARG A 178 -13.74 9.56 10.30
C ARG A 178 -12.62 10.25 11.09
N GLN A 179 -11.40 10.29 10.56
CA GLN A 179 -10.30 11.08 11.13
C GLN A 179 -10.64 12.57 11.16
N ALA A 180 -11.22 13.13 10.09
CA ALA A 180 -11.63 14.53 10.07
C ALA A 180 -12.71 14.86 11.11
N ASP A 181 -13.67 13.95 11.36
CA ASP A 181 -14.69 14.11 12.39
C ASP A 181 -14.17 13.87 13.81
N GLU A 182 -13.22 12.95 14.00
CA GLU A 182 -12.51 12.76 15.27
C GLU A 182 -11.66 14.00 15.63
N ILE A 183 -11.01 14.62 14.64
CA ILE A 183 -10.30 15.89 14.79
C ILE A 183 -11.27 17.01 15.21
N LYS A 184 -12.47 17.08 14.61
CA LYS A 184 -13.53 18.02 15.04
C LYS A 184 -13.99 17.77 16.48
N GLN A 185 -14.10 16.51 16.91
CA GLN A 185 -14.55 16.16 18.26
C GLN A 185 -13.48 16.35 19.34
N SER A 186 -12.19 16.26 18.97
CA SER A 186 -11.05 16.40 19.89
C SER A 186 -10.81 17.83 20.41
N GLY A 187 -11.56 18.83 19.92
CA GLY A 187 -11.49 20.21 20.41
C GLY A 187 -10.20 20.96 20.04
N PHE A 188 -9.38 20.43 19.13
CA PHE A 188 -8.15 21.06 18.64
C PHE A 188 -8.45 22.19 17.63
N LEU A 189 -9.23 23.18 18.06
CA LEU A 189 -9.63 24.35 17.26
C LEU A 189 -8.63 25.49 17.48
N GLY A 190 -7.48 25.38 16.81
CA GLY A 190 -6.49 26.45 16.74
C GLY A 190 -6.51 27.25 15.43
N LEU A 191 -6.83 26.64 14.28
CA LEU A 191 -6.54 27.28 12.98
C LEU A 191 -7.52 27.03 11.83
N PHE A 192 -8.56 26.22 11.98
CA PHE A 192 -9.61 26.12 10.94
C PHE A 192 -10.82 26.97 11.30
N LYS A 193 -10.87 28.20 10.76
CA LYS A 193 -12.12 28.95 10.64
C LYS A 193 -13.02 28.23 9.62
N MET A 194 -13.69 27.15 10.02
CA MET A 194 -14.74 26.55 9.20
C MET A 194 -15.94 27.50 9.18
N LYS A 195 -16.18 28.14 8.03
CA LYS A 195 -17.49 28.73 7.72
C LYS A 195 -18.51 27.58 7.63
N PRO A 196 -19.72 27.72 8.20
CA PRO A 196 -20.78 26.76 7.98
C PRO A 196 -21.43 27.05 6.61
N LEU A 197 -21.27 26.18 5.61
CA LEU A 197 -21.91 26.30 4.29
C LEU A 197 -22.32 24.88 3.85
N GLN A 198 -23.60 24.53 3.69
CA GLN A 198 -24.44 24.78 2.50
C GLN A 198 -23.78 24.45 1.14
N LEU A 199 -22.70 23.68 1.13
CA LEU A 199 -22.09 23.20 -0.10
C LEU A 199 -22.81 21.93 -0.57
N SER A 200 -23.15 21.89 -1.85
CA SER A 200 -23.52 20.65 -2.54
C SER A 200 -22.34 19.67 -2.51
N LEU A 201 -22.61 18.36 -2.61
CA LEU A 201 -21.57 17.32 -2.63
C LEU A 201 -20.50 17.58 -3.71
N ARG A 202 -20.92 18.22 -4.81
CA ARG A 202 -20.07 18.66 -5.90
C ARG A 202 -19.12 19.80 -5.50
N GLU A 203 -19.63 20.83 -4.83
CA GLU A 203 -18.79 21.92 -4.31
C GLU A 203 -17.83 21.42 -3.22
N TRP A 204 -18.25 20.41 -2.46
CA TRP A 204 -17.41 19.76 -1.46
C TRP A 204 -16.24 18.98 -2.08
N VAL A 205 -16.45 18.29 -3.22
CA VAL A 205 -15.36 17.62 -3.96
C VAL A 205 -14.32 18.64 -4.45
N HIS A 206 -14.75 19.80 -4.96
CA HIS A 206 -13.83 20.86 -5.39
C HIS A 206 -13.08 21.54 -4.24
N GLU A 207 -13.67 21.63 -3.04
CA GLU A 207 -12.99 22.21 -1.88
C GLU A 207 -11.95 21.28 -1.24
N LEU A 208 -12.07 19.96 -1.45
CA LEU A 208 -11.20 18.97 -0.84
C LEU A 208 -10.02 18.53 -1.70
N HIS A 209 -10.16 18.66 -3.02
CA HIS A 209 -9.16 18.17 -3.97
C HIS A 209 -8.71 19.34 -4.84
N ASP A 210 -7.40 19.56 -4.90
CA ASP A 210 -6.83 20.43 -5.92
C ASP A 210 -6.88 19.78 -7.31
N GLU A 211 -6.43 20.51 -8.34
CA GLU A 211 -6.51 20.00 -9.72
C GLU A 211 -5.61 18.78 -9.94
N ASP A 212 -4.46 18.70 -9.25
CA ASP A 212 -3.53 17.58 -9.36
C ASP A 212 -4.13 16.31 -8.72
N ASP A 213 -4.79 16.47 -7.57
CA ASP A 213 -5.54 15.38 -6.92
C ASP A 213 -6.70 14.89 -7.77
N LEU A 214 -7.49 15.80 -8.37
CA LEU A 214 -8.59 15.43 -9.27
C LEU A 214 -8.08 14.71 -10.52
N GLN A 215 -6.93 15.12 -11.05
CA GLN A 215 -6.30 14.46 -12.19
C GLN A 215 -5.85 13.05 -11.84
N ARG A 216 -5.16 12.88 -10.72
CA ARG A 216 -4.76 11.55 -10.21
C ARG A 216 -5.94 10.64 -9.94
N MET A 217 -7.01 11.17 -9.33
CA MET A 217 -8.26 10.42 -9.12
C MET A 217 -8.91 10.00 -10.44
N TYR A 218 -8.91 10.88 -11.45
CA TYR A 218 -9.44 10.53 -12.78
C TYR A 218 -8.65 9.40 -13.41
N VAL A 219 -7.32 9.46 -13.37
CA VAL A 219 -6.50 8.41 -13.95
C VAL A 219 -6.70 7.08 -13.21
N ASN A 220 -6.73 7.10 -11.88
CA ASN A 220 -6.99 5.90 -11.10
C ASN A 220 -8.34 5.29 -11.46
N SER A 221 -9.40 6.09 -11.62
CA SER A 221 -10.70 5.57 -12.05
C SER A 221 -10.68 5.01 -13.47
N VAL A 222 -9.95 5.63 -14.41
CA VAL A 222 -9.75 5.07 -15.75
C VAL A 222 -9.04 3.72 -15.70
N ALA A 223 -7.94 3.62 -14.94
CA ALA A 223 -7.12 2.42 -14.87
C ALA A 223 -7.81 1.27 -14.10
N ILE A 224 -8.57 1.59 -13.05
CA ILE A 224 -9.05 0.61 -12.07
C ILE A 224 -10.56 0.36 -12.18
N ASP A 225 -11.36 1.41 -12.40
CA ASP A 225 -12.83 1.36 -12.29
C ASP A 225 -13.53 1.09 -13.64
N GLY A 226 -12.76 0.78 -14.69
CA GLY A 226 -13.31 0.59 -16.04
C GLY A 226 -13.94 1.87 -16.62
N PHE A 227 -13.49 3.03 -16.16
CA PHE A 227 -13.93 4.32 -16.68
C PHE A 227 -13.43 4.47 -18.12
N GLU A 228 -14.34 4.52 -19.10
CA GLU A 228 -13.93 4.73 -20.50
C GLU A 228 -13.11 6.03 -20.63
N SER A 229 -11.84 5.93 -21.05
CA SER A 229 -10.96 7.05 -21.37
C SER A 229 -10.88 7.32 -22.87
N GLY A 230 -10.34 8.49 -23.22
CA GLY A 230 -9.87 8.80 -24.56
C GLY A 230 -10.93 9.20 -25.60
N GLY A 231 -10.48 9.25 -26.86
CA GLY A 231 -11.26 9.69 -28.02
C GLY A 231 -11.27 11.21 -28.26
N GLU A 232 -12.24 11.68 -29.06
CA GLU A 232 -12.39 13.12 -29.37
C GLU A 232 -12.78 13.97 -28.16
N ARG A 233 -13.34 13.35 -27.10
CA ARG A 233 -14.07 14.07 -26.04
C ARG A 233 -13.44 14.04 -24.66
N TYR A 234 -12.65 13.02 -24.32
CA TYR A 234 -12.10 12.84 -22.98
C TYR A 234 -10.58 12.78 -23.02
N PHE A 235 -9.95 13.08 -21.88
CA PHE A 235 -8.53 12.85 -21.70
C PHE A 235 -8.18 11.39 -21.91
N ASP A 236 -7.05 11.19 -22.57
CA ASP A 236 -6.42 9.88 -22.69
C ASP A 236 -5.09 9.94 -21.96
N PHE A 237 -4.71 8.81 -21.39
CA PHE A 237 -3.47 8.68 -20.63
C PHE A 237 -2.75 7.43 -21.07
N GLU A 238 -1.44 7.51 -21.11
CA GLU A 238 -0.59 6.34 -21.09
C GLU A 238 -0.24 6.06 -19.63
N GLY A 239 -0.60 4.87 -19.15
CA GLY A 239 -0.16 4.42 -17.83
C GLY A 239 1.37 4.34 -17.78
N PRO A 240 1.96 4.29 -16.58
CA PRO A 240 3.39 4.01 -16.47
C PRO A 240 3.72 2.67 -17.15
N GLU A 241 4.96 2.54 -17.63
CA GLU A 241 5.47 1.24 -18.11
C GLU A 241 5.27 0.20 -17.00
N THR A 242 4.80 -1.00 -17.34
CA THR A 242 4.50 -2.08 -16.37
C THR A 242 5.24 -3.37 -16.68
N ALA A 243 6.13 -3.39 -17.66
CA ALA A 243 6.75 -4.62 -18.14
C ALA A 243 7.63 -5.30 -17.08
N ALA A 244 8.40 -4.51 -16.32
CA ALA A 244 9.22 -5.01 -15.22
C ALA A 244 8.36 -5.38 -14.00
N ALA A 245 7.33 -4.59 -13.68
CA ALA A 245 6.36 -4.91 -12.64
C ALA A 245 5.63 -6.23 -12.91
N GLU A 246 5.12 -6.42 -14.14
CA GLU A 246 4.47 -7.65 -14.59
C GLU A 246 5.44 -8.84 -14.58
N ALA A 247 6.70 -8.65 -15.02
CA ALA A 247 7.71 -9.70 -14.98
C ALA A 247 8.07 -10.10 -13.53
N PHE A 248 8.14 -9.14 -12.60
CA PHE A 248 8.29 -9.43 -11.18
C PHE A 248 7.10 -10.26 -10.69
N GLU A 249 5.86 -9.86 -10.98
CA GLU A 249 4.66 -10.58 -10.54
C GLU A 249 4.61 -12.01 -11.11
N GLU A 250 4.84 -12.17 -12.41
CA GLU A 250 4.86 -13.49 -13.05
C GLU A 250 5.90 -14.41 -12.38
N TRP A 251 7.12 -13.91 -12.16
CA TRP A 251 8.17 -14.64 -11.46
C TRP A 251 7.80 -14.92 -10.00
N PHE A 252 7.27 -13.93 -9.29
CA PHE A 252 6.88 -14.00 -7.88
C PHE A 252 5.84 -15.11 -7.65
N TYR A 253 4.90 -15.30 -8.57
CA TYR A 253 3.90 -16.36 -8.44
C TYR A 253 4.34 -17.76 -8.85
N THR A 254 5.57 -17.93 -9.36
CA THR A 254 6.09 -19.26 -9.72
C THR A 254 6.24 -20.17 -8.50
N ASP A 255 6.07 -21.48 -8.71
CA ASP A 255 6.31 -22.46 -7.65
C ASP A 255 7.79 -22.47 -7.22
N GLU A 256 8.72 -22.19 -8.13
CA GLU A 256 10.14 -22.08 -7.82
C GLU A 256 10.41 -20.93 -6.85
N CYS A 257 9.90 -19.73 -7.12
CA CYS A 257 10.03 -18.58 -6.22
C CYS A 257 9.46 -18.89 -4.83
N LYS A 258 8.27 -19.51 -4.77
CA LYS A 258 7.65 -19.93 -3.51
C LYS A 258 8.47 -20.95 -2.71
N GLN A 259 9.21 -21.83 -3.38
CA GLN A 259 10.08 -22.78 -2.68
C GLN A 259 11.39 -22.13 -2.25
N GLN A 260 11.98 -21.28 -3.10
CA GLN A 260 13.19 -20.52 -2.76
C GLN A 260 12.95 -19.57 -1.58
N SER A 261 11.78 -18.93 -1.51
CA SER A 261 11.44 -18.04 -0.39
C SER A 261 11.44 -18.74 0.95
N LYS A 262 10.94 -19.99 1.01
CA LYS A 262 11.00 -20.81 2.23
C LYS A 262 12.45 -21.01 2.68
N VAL A 263 13.38 -21.16 1.74
CA VAL A 263 14.81 -21.32 2.03
C VAL A 263 15.41 -19.99 2.50
N HIS A 264 15.33 -18.93 1.70
CA HIS A 264 15.99 -17.65 2.00
C HIS A 264 15.43 -16.98 3.27
N VAL A 265 14.12 -17.03 3.49
CA VAL A 265 13.51 -16.46 4.71
C VAL A 265 13.86 -17.30 5.94
N HIS A 266 13.87 -18.63 5.83
CA HIS A 266 14.31 -19.49 6.93
C HIS A 266 15.79 -19.24 7.27
N GLU A 267 16.67 -19.13 6.27
CA GLU A 267 18.08 -18.79 6.46
C GLU A 267 18.26 -17.44 7.14
N PHE A 268 17.49 -16.42 6.72
CA PHE A 268 17.46 -15.13 7.40
C PHE A 268 17.10 -15.27 8.88
N ILE A 269 16.08 -16.08 9.19
CA ILE A 269 15.56 -16.24 10.55
C ILE A 269 16.55 -16.98 11.45
N VAL A 270 17.15 -18.06 10.95
CA VAL A 270 18.19 -18.80 11.68
C VAL A 270 19.41 -17.92 11.94
N ARG A 271 19.86 -17.16 10.92
CA ARG A 271 21.00 -16.26 11.04
C ARG A 271 20.77 -15.12 12.03
N ASN A 272 19.53 -14.61 12.09
CA ASN A 272 19.16 -13.47 12.94
C ASN A 272 18.44 -13.87 14.23
N ARG A 273 18.52 -15.15 14.63
CA ARG A 273 17.88 -15.71 15.82
C ARG A 273 18.04 -14.84 17.07
N ASP A 274 19.26 -14.41 17.36
CA ASP A 274 19.54 -13.64 18.57
C ASP A 274 18.87 -12.26 18.57
N GLU A 275 18.68 -11.63 17.41
CA GLU A 275 17.94 -10.37 17.31
C GLU A 275 16.43 -10.58 17.35
N LEU A 276 15.95 -11.67 16.74
CA LEU A 276 14.55 -12.05 16.74
C LEU A 276 14.04 -12.41 18.13
N CYS A 277 14.88 -13.05 18.96
CA CYS A 277 14.53 -13.42 20.33
C CYS A 277 14.71 -12.29 21.36
N ARG A 278 15.30 -11.15 20.98
CA ARG A 278 15.47 -10.01 21.89
C ARG A 278 14.15 -9.26 22.05
N PRO A 279 13.74 -8.96 23.30
CA PRO A 279 12.85 -7.85 23.55
C PRO A 279 13.56 -6.60 23.05
N ALA A 280 12.86 -5.85 22.22
CA ALA A 280 13.39 -4.77 21.43
C ALA A 280 13.42 -3.43 22.20
#